data_AF-A0A3L7SZ33-F1
#
_entry.id   AF-A0A3L7SZ33-F1
#
_cell.length_a   1.000
_cell.length_b   1.000
_cell.length_c   1.000
_cell.angle_alpha   90.00
_cell.angle_beta   90.00
_cell.angle_gamma   90.00
#
_symmetry.space_group_name_H-M   'P 1'
#
loop_
_entity.id
_entity.type
_entity.pdbx_description
1 polymer ?
#
loop_
_entity_poly.entity_id
_entity_poly.type
_entity_poly.pdbx_seq_one_letter_code
_entity_poly.pdbx_strand_id
1 'polypeptide(L)'
;MSIIDSLRWKRTLRTASSERLLALVGDRDAVAVDLHFLPDGSATGTVTVLDGSGIKAEDLPALLARIDDDFLPGIDLDDGGVTFTVVFARGAESFESARS
;
A
#
# COMPACT_ATOMS: atom_id res chain seq x y z
N MET A 1 13.66 -11.25 11.76
CA MET A 1 13.42 -10.43 10.56
C MET A 1 11.92 -10.32 10.42
N SER A 2 11.36 -9.12 10.38
CA SER A 2 9.91 -8.94 10.29
C SER A 2 9.43 -9.43 8.92
N ILE A 3 8.21 -9.95 8.84
CA ILE A 3 7.59 -10.25 7.54
C ILE A 3 7.50 -8.98 6.68
N ILE A 4 7.34 -7.82 7.35
CA ILE A 4 7.30 -6.52 6.71
C ILE A 4 8.62 -6.23 6.01
N ASP A 5 9.79 -6.54 6.59
CA ASP A 5 11.10 -6.29 5.97
C ASP A 5 11.28 -7.10 4.68
N SER A 6 10.65 -8.27 4.59
CA SER A 6 10.75 -9.16 3.43
C SER A 6 9.90 -8.74 2.22
N LEU A 7 9.04 -7.73 2.38
CA LEU A 7 8.17 -7.26 1.31
C LEU A 7 8.96 -6.69 0.13
N ARG A 8 8.60 -7.13 -1.07
CA ARG A 8 9.08 -6.59 -2.34
C ARG A 8 7.97 -5.81 -3.01
N TRP A 9 8.20 -4.52 -3.19
CA TRP A 9 7.22 -3.61 -3.77
C TRP A 9 7.36 -3.50 -5.28
N LYS A 10 6.22 -3.47 -5.97
CA LYS A 10 6.08 -3.13 -7.38
C LYS A 10 5.08 -1.99 -7.52
N ARG A 11 5.54 -0.87 -8.06
CA ARG A 11 4.67 0.21 -8.51
C ARG A 11 3.95 -0.21 -9.78
N THR A 12 2.62 -0.20 -9.75
CA THR A 12 1.76 -0.61 -10.88
C THR A 12 1.14 0.58 -11.59
N LEU A 13 0.99 1.72 -10.89
CA LEU A 13 0.55 2.99 -11.46
C LEU A 13 1.20 4.14 -10.69
N ARG A 14 1.58 5.21 -11.39
CA ARG A 14 1.91 6.50 -10.79
C ARG A 14 1.43 7.63 -11.69
N THR A 15 0.70 8.56 -11.09
CA THR A 15 0.20 9.79 -11.71
C THR A 15 0.59 10.98 -10.84
N ALA A 16 0.16 12.19 -11.23
CA ALA A 16 0.35 13.38 -10.40
C ALA A 16 -0.43 13.33 -9.08
N SER A 17 -1.58 12.64 -9.05
CA SER A 17 -2.51 12.65 -7.90
C SER A 17 -2.73 11.28 -7.26
N SER A 18 -2.13 10.21 -7.79
CA SER A 18 -2.33 8.85 -7.25
C SER A 18 -1.19 7.89 -7.57
N GLU A 19 -1.00 6.90 -6.70
CA GLU A 19 -0.07 5.79 -6.88
C GLU A 19 -0.75 4.47 -6.52
N ARG A 20 -0.43 3.40 -7.27
CA ARG A 20 -0.82 2.04 -6.93
C ARG A 20 0.40 1.15 -6.79
N LEU A 21 0.41 0.35 -5.73
CA LEU A 21 1.50 -0.54 -5.35
C LEU A 21 0.97 -1.95 -5.11
N LEU A 22 1.82 -2.93 -5.39
CA LEU A 22 1.64 -4.32 -5.00
C LEU A 22 2.91 -4.80 -4.27
N ALA A 23 2.75 -5.35 -3.08
CA ALA A 23 3.82 -5.97 -2.32
C ALA A 23 3.71 -7.48 -2.39
N LEU A 24 4.85 -8.15 -2.54
CA LEU A 24 4.95 -9.61 -2.47
C LEU A 24 5.76 -10.04 -1.25
N VAL A 25 5.32 -11.14 -0.61
CA VAL A 25 6.15 -11.94 0.31
C VAL A 25 6.53 -13.22 -0.42
N GLY A 26 7.81 -13.37 -0.74
CA GLY A 26 8.21 -14.39 -1.72
C GLY A 26 7.51 -14.11 -3.05
N ASP A 27 6.90 -15.13 -3.66
CA ASP A 27 6.22 -15.01 -4.95
C ASP A 27 4.69 -14.85 -4.82
N ARG A 28 4.22 -14.51 -3.61
CA ARG A 28 2.80 -14.34 -3.29
C ARG A 28 2.48 -12.87 -3.08
N ASP A 29 1.39 -12.42 -3.72
CA ASP A 29 0.81 -11.11 -3.44
C ASP A 29 0.36 -11.03 -1.98
N ALA A 30 0.81 -9.99 -1.29
CA ALA A 30 0.62 -9.83 0.14
C ALA A 30 -0.17 -8.57 0.48
N VAL A 31 0.13 -7.46 -0.19
CA VAL A 31 -0.49 -6.17 0.08
C VAL A 31 -0.73 -5.43 -1.23
N ALA A 32 -1.93 -4.89 -1.43
CA ALA A 32 -2.19 -3.87 -2.45
C ALA A 32 -2.38 -2.52 -1.76
N VAL A 33 -1.78 -1.47 -2.31
CA VAL A 33 -1.93 -0.11 -1.78
C VAL A 33 -2.36 0.84 -2.89
N ASP A 34 -3.41 1.60 -2.65
CA ASP A 34 -3.82 2.74 -3.46
C ASP A 34 -3.62 4.01 -2.64
N LEU A 35 -2.77 4.92 -3.12
CA LEU A 35 -2.50 6.22 -2.52
C LEU A 35 -3.11 7.32 -3.39
N HIS A 36 -3.73 8.31 -2.77
CA HIS A 36 -4.24 9.51 -3.41
C HIS A 36 -3.64 10.75 -2.75
N PHE A 37 -2.94 11.57 -3.54
CA PHE A 37 -2.35 12.83 -3.10
C PHE A 37 -3.36 13.96 -3.29
N LEU A 38 -3.63 14.68 -2.21
CA LEU A 38 -4.65 15.72 -2.14
C LEU A 38 -4.04 17.12 -2.40
N PRO A 39 -4.84 18.08 -2.89
CA PRO A 39 -4.33 19.43 -3.23
C PRO A 39 -3.77 20.22 -2.04
N ASP A 40 -4.15 19.87 -0.82
CA ASP A 40 -3.66 20.49 0.41
C ASP A 40 -2.31 19.94 0.90
N GLY A 41 -1.72 19.01 0.15
CA GLY A 41 -0.44 18.37 0.49
C GLY A 41 -0.57 17.10 1.33
N SER A 42 -1.78 16.73 1.74
CA SER A 42 -2.03 15.47 2.44
C SER A 42 -2.22 14.29 1.47
N ALA A 43 -2.34 13.08 2.01
CA ALA A 43 -2.67 11.88 1.26
C ALA A 43 -3.72 11.01 1.97
N THR A 44 -4.45 10.21 1.18
CA THR A 44 -5.24 9.10 1.70
C THR A 44 -4.83 7.80 1.04
N GLY A 45 -4.75 6.73 1.82
CA GLY A 45 -4.33 5.42 1.37
C GLY A 45 -5.35 4.35 1.70
N THR A 46 -5.59 3.42 0.78
CA THR A 46 -6.20 2.12 1.10
C THR A 46 -5.12 1.05 1.08
N VAL A 47 -4.96 0.32 2.18
CA VAL A 47 -4.01 -0.78 2.33
C VAL A 47 -4.80 -2.08 2.44
N THR A 48 -4.80 -2.88 1.39
CA THR A 48 -5.47 -4.18 1.35
C THR A 48 -4.46 -5.28 1.65
N VAL A 49 -4.56 -5.89 2.82
CA VAL A 49 -3.79 -7.08 3.21
C VAL A 49 -4.52 -8.32 2.71
N LEU A 50 -3.82 -9.14 1.91
CA LEU A 50 -4.38 -10.36 1.33
C LEU A 50 -4.23 -11.56 2.27
N ASP A 51 -5.27 -12.38 2.33
CA ASP A 51 -5.27 -13.63 3.09
C ASP A 51 -4.14 -14.56 2.62
N GLY A 52 -3.55 -15.28 3.58
CA GLY A 52 -2.43 -16.18 3.30
C GLY A 52 -1.10 -15.49 3.04
N SER A 53 -1.02 -14.16 3.15
CA SER A 53 0.25 -13.41 3.13
C SER A 53 1.13 -13.69 4.36
N GLY A 54 0.50 -14.07 5.49
CA GLY A 54 1.16 -14.22 6.79
C GLY A 54 1.24 -12.93 7.61
N ILE A 55 0.82 -11.79 7.03
CA ILE A 55 0.72 -10.50 7.72
C ILE A 55 -0.49 -10.52 8.65
N LYS A 56 -0.29 -10.05 9.88
CA LYS A 56 -1.32 -9.98 10.93
C LYS A 56 -1.58 -8.53 11.33
N ALA A 57 -2.64 -8.33 12.12
CA ALA A 57 -2.98 -7.03 12.67
C ALA A 57 -1.82 -6.40 13.49
N GLU A 58 -1.02 -7.22 14.18
CA GLU A 58 0.15 -6.78 14.95
C GLU A 58 1.29 -6.21 14.08
N ASP A 59 1.33 -6.57 12.79
CA ASP A 59 2.33 -6.09 11.84
C ASP A 59 1.92 -4.75 11.19
N LEU A 60 0.66 -4.32 11.34
CA LEU A 60 0.15 -3.12 10.67
C LEU A 60 0.93 -1.84 11.00
N PRO A 61 1.33 -1.56 12.25
CA PRO A 61 2.12 -0.37 12.54
C PRO A 61 3.43 -0.32 11.74
N ALA A 62 4.14 -1.46 11.63
CA ALA A 62 5.37 -1.56 10.87
C ALA A 62 5.11 -1.48 9.35
N LEU A 63 4.03 -2.08 8.85
CA LEU A 63 3.64 -1.99 7.45
C LEU A 63 3.33 -0.55 7.04
N LEU A 64 2.54 0.17 7.84
CA LEU A 64 2.16 1.55 7.57
C LEU A 64 3.35 2.49 7.65
N ALA A 65 4.23 2.33 8.64
CA ALA A 65 5.47 3.10 8.73
C ALA A 65 6.36 2.89 7.51
N ARG A 66 6.51 1.64 7.03
CA ARG A 66 7.29 1.36 5.82
C ARG A 66 6.67 2.00 4.57
N ILE A 67 5.34 1.99 4.43
CA ILE A 67 4.67 2.63 3.29
C ILE A 67 4.91 4.13 3.29
N ASP A 68 4.85 4.74 4.47
CA ASP A 68 5.13 6.16 4.64
C ASP A 68 6.56 6.52 4.23
N ASP A 69 7.55 5.85 4.83
CA ASP A 69 8.97 6.07 4.56
C ASP A 69 9.31 5.88 3.07
N ASP A 70 8.77 4.82 2.43
CA ASP A 70 9.13 4.43 1.07
C ASP A 70 8.38 5.25 -0.01
N PHE A 71 7.14 5.69 0.24
CA PHE A 71 6.23 6.18 -0.81
C PHE A 71 5.58 7.54 -0.56
N LEU A 72 5.71 8.11 0.63
CA LEU A 72 5.15 9.43 0.98
C LEU A 72 6.23 10.49 1.30
N PRO A 73 7.35 10.58 0.55
CA PRO A 73 8.40 11.53 0.89
C PRO A 73 7.91 12.98 0.77
N GLY A 74 8.06 13.74 1.85
CA GLY A 74 7.67 15.15 1.89
C GLY A 74 6.20 15.40 2.27
N ILE A 75 5.47 14.38 2.69
CA ILE A 75 4.21 14.54 3.42
C ILE A 75 4.55 14.65 4.91
N ASP A 76 4.10 15.72 5.56
CA ASP A 76 4.34 15.92 6.99
C ASP A 76 3.33 15.11 7.83
N LEU A 77 3.82 14.06 8.48
CA LEU A 77 3.00 13.21 9.33
C LEU A 77 2.67 13.82 10.69
N ASP A 78 3.52 14.69 11.22
CA ASP A 78 3.35 15.24 12.56
C ASP A 78 2.17 16.23 12.62
N ASP A 79 1.75 16.74 11.46
CA ASP A 79 0.55 17.57 11.26
C ASP A 79 -0.69 16.78 10.76
N GLY A 80 -0.62 15.44 10.65
CA GLY A 80 -1.73 14.60 10.20
C GLY A 80 -1.85 14.48 8.67
N GLY A 81 -0.72 14.46 7.95
CA GLY A 81 -0.67 14.46 6.49
C GLY A 81 -1.11 13.17 5.78
N VAL A 82 -1.40 12.07 6.48
CA VAL A 82 -1.92 10.84 5.85
C VAL A 82 -3.02 10.16 6.66
N THR A 83 -4.03 9.63 5.96
CA THR A 83 -5.01 8.70 6.54
C THR A 83 -5.02 7.39 5.77
N PHE A 84 -4.83 6.27 6.47
CA PHE A 84 -4.94 4.93 5.90
C PHE A 84 -6.25 4.23 6.29
N THR A 85 -6.91 3.63 5.32
CA THR A 85 -7.95 2.60 5.53
C THR A 85 -7.32 1.23 5.30
N VAL A 86 -7.37 0.34 6.30
CA VAL A 86 -6.82 -1.02 6.18
C VAL A 86 -7.95 -2.02 5.96
N VAL A 87 -7.81 -2.86 4.93
CA VAL A 87 -8.77 -3.90 4.55
C VAL A 87 -8.08 -5.25 4.59
N PHE A 88 -8.71 -6.26 5.21
CA PHE A 88 -8.29 -7.65 5.09
C PHE A 88 -9.18 -8.34 4.04
N ALA A 89 -8.58 -8.81 2.96
CA ALA A 89 -9.31 -9.38 1.83
C ALA A 89 -8.93 -10.84 1.58
N ARG A 90 -9.94 -11.67 1.30
CA ARG A 90 -9.77 -13.09 0.92
C ARG A 90 -9.05 -13.29 -0.41
N GLY A 91 -9.07 -12.28 -1.27
CA GLY A 91 -8.40 -12.30 -2.57
C GLY A 91 -8.55 -10.95 -3.28
N ALA A 92 -7.66 -10.72 -4.24
CA ALA A 92 -7.74 -9.60 -5.18
C ALA A 92 -7.47 -10.13 -6.59
N GLU A 93 -8.25 -9.66 -7.55
CA GLU A 93 -8.09 -10.01 -8.96
C GLU A 93 -7.93 -8.72 -9.77
N SER A 94 -7.12 -8.79 -10.82
CA SER A 94 -6.96 -7.70 -11.77
C SER A 94 -7.57 -8.10 -13.10
N PHE A 95 -8.37 -7.20 -13.67
CA PHE A 95 -8.94 -7.34 -15.00
C PHE A 95 -8.44 -6.20 -15.89
N GLU A 96 -8.04 -6.53 -17.11
CA GLU A 96 -7.70 -5.56 -18.14
C GLU A 96 -8.67 -5.70 -19.32
N SER A 97 -9.26 -4.59 -19.76
CA SER A 97 -10.12 -4.60 -20.94
C SER A 97 -9.30 -4.88 -22.20
N ALA A 98 -9.78 -5.76 -23.08
CA ALA A 98 -9.21 -5.90 -24.41
C ALA A 98 -9.44 -4.61 -25.22
N ARG A 99 -8.39 -4.11 -25.89
CA ARG A 99 -8.55 -3.07 -26.92
C ARG A 99 -9.25 -3.68 -28.13
N SER A 100 -10.37 -3.09 -28.53
CA SER A 100 -11.03 -3.34 -29.83
C SER A 100 -10.31 -2.64 -30.97
#